data_AF-A0A4S8MZK6-F1
#
_entry.id   AF-A0A4S8MZK6-F1
#
_cell.length_a   1.000
_cell.length_b   1.000
_cell.length_c   1.000
_cell.angle_alpha   90.00
_cell.angle_beta   90.00
_cell.angle_gamma   90.00
#
_symmetry.space_group_name_H-M   'P 1'
#
loop_
_entity.id
_entity.type
_entity.pdbx_description
1 polymer ?
#
loop_
_entity_poly.entity_id
_entity_poly.type
_entity_poly.pdbx_seq_one_letter_code
_entity_poly.pdbx_strand_id
1 'polypeptide(L)'
;MAWSLPPSRLSSVNPRTVVESLAARLFLGLPLPLQRRLGGTPLVLDGQTLAADLQLLLRAQRLTGKDRLGNPSVAQGRAEMAANAAIAGGNQPIGSARDREVAGLPARHYLPTGPRPSAPGPLLLFFHGGGFLYGDLESHDAPCRVLAERSGVPVLAIDYRVGPEGVFPAAFDDAESALRWVHEHADRLGVDPQRIGVAGDSAGGNIAAWVALAAAREGLPLAFQA
;
A
#
# COMPACT_ATOMS: atom_id res chain seq x y z
N MET A 1 20.07 16.08 -11.93
CA MET A 1 21.27 15.71 -11.14
C MET A 1 20.88 14.70 -10.09
N ALA A 2 21.77 13.75 -9.82
CA ALA A 2 21.43 12.39 -9.39
C ALA A 2 21.21 12.27 -7.88
N TRP A 3 20.06 11.70 -7.55
CA TRP A 3 19.70 11.25 -6.21
C TRP A 3 20.63 10.10 -5.81
N SER A 4 21.23 10.19 -4.62
CA SER A 4 22.01 9.11 -4.02
C SER A 4 21.15 7.85 -3.91
N LEU A 5 21.71 6.72 -4.34
CA LEU A 5 21.05 5.41 -4.38
C LEU A 5 21.56 4.58 -3.21
N PRO A 6 20.73 4.27 -2.20
CA PRO A 6 20.96 3.07 -1.40
C PRO A 6 20.77 1.83 -2.30
N PRO A 7 21.48 0.72 -2.04
CA PRO A 7 21.35 -0.50 -2.83
C PRO A 7 19.92 -1.02 -2.76
N SER A 8 19.31 -1.23 -3.94
CA SER A 8 17.96 -1.77 -4.04
C SER A 8 17.93 -3.19 -3.47
N ARG A 9 17.13 -3.41 -2.42
CA ARG A 9 16.75 -4.76 -2.00
C ARG A 9 15.65 -5.26 -2.94
N LEU A 10 16.01 -5.56 -4.19
CA LEU A 10 15.14 -6.35 -5.05
C LEU A 10 15.11 -7.76 -4.47
N SER A 11 14.10 -8.05 -3.66
CA SER A 11 13.80 -9.39 -3.20
C SER A 11 13.52 -10.24 -4.44
N SER A 12 14.38 -11.24 -4.71
CA SER A 12 14.08 -12.23 -5.74
C SER A 12 12.79 -12.94 -5.36
N VAL A 13 11.74 -12.80 -6.17
CA VAL A 13 10.45 -13.42 -5.87
C VAL A 13 10.62 -14.94 -5.80
N ASN A 14 10.26 -15.53 -4.66
CA ASN A 14 10.36 -16.96 -4.44
C ASN A 14 9.46 -17.71 -5.45
N PRO A 15 9.98 -18.70 -6.20
CA PRO A 15 9.19 -19.43 -7.21
C PRO A 15 7.95 -20.11 -6.62
N ARG A 16 7.98 -20.53 -5.36
CA ARG A 16 6.82 -21.06 -4.65
C ARG A 16 5.71 -20.01 -4.52
N THR A 17 6.06 -18.79 -4.16
CA THR A 17 5.11 -17.67 -4.03
C THR A 17 4.47 -17.32 -5.35
N VAL A 18 5.22 -17.41 -6.47
CA VAL A 18 4.65 -17.21 -7.82
C VAL A 18 3.56 -18.25 -8.12
N VAL A 19 3.81 -19.53 -7.82
CA VAL A 19 2.83 -20.61 -8.01
C VAL A 19 1.60 -20.40 -7.13
N GLU A 20 1.81 -20.02 -5.86
CA GLU A 20 0.72 -19.73 -4.91
C GLU A 20 -0.12 -18.52 -5.35
N SER A 21 0.49 -17.44 -5.83
CA SER A 21 -0.19 -16.29 -6.43
C SER A 21 -1.02 -16.68 -7.65
N LEU A 22 -0.46 -17.51 -8.56
CA LEU A 22 -1.17 -17.97 -9.75
C LEU A 22 -2.37 -18.84 -9.37
N ALA A 23 -2.20 -19.76 -8.42
CA ALA A 23 -3.28 -20.59 -7.92
C ALA A 23 -4.40 -19.76 -7.27
N ALA A 24 -4.04 -18.78 -6.43
CA ALA A 24 -5.00 -17.87 -5.80
C ALA A 24 -5.77 -17.04 -6.84
N ARG A 25 -5.08 -16.50 -7.85
CA ARG A 25 -5.70 -15.73 -8.94
C ARG A 25 -6.64 -16.59 -9.79
N LEU A 26 -6.25 -17.83 -10.12
CA LEU A 26 -7.12 -18.75 -10.85
C LEU A 26 -8.37 -19.12 -10.03
N PHE A 27 -8.20 -19.35 -8.73
CA PHE A 27 -9.29 -19.69 -7.82
C PHE A 27 -10.29 -18.54 -7.65
N LEU A 28 -9.80 -17.31 -7.43
CA LEU A 28 -10.64 -16.13 -7.31
C LEU A 28 -11.17 -15.65 -8.66
N GLY A 29 -10.50 -15.98 -9.76
CA GLY A 29 -10.92 -15.68 -11.14
C GLY A 29 -11.92 -16.67 -11.74
N LEU A 30 -12.40 -17.65 -10.97
CA LEU A 30 -13.41 -18.59 -11.45
C LEU A 30 -14.68 -17.85 -11.93
N PRO A 31 -15.37 -18.32 -12.99
CA PRO A 31 -16.66 -17.78 -13.39
C PRO A 31 -17.67 -17.73 -12.23
N LEU A 32 -18.46 -16.65 -12.16
CA LEU A 32 -19.41 -16.40 -11.08
C LEU A 32 -20.34 -17.60 -10.73
N PRO A 33 -20.87 -18.38 -11.69
CA PRO A 33 -21.66 -19.58 -11.35
C PRO A 33 -20.87 -20.62 -10.55
N LEU A 34 -19.57 -20.79 -10.86
CA LEU A 34 -18.69 -21.70 -10.14
C LEU A 34 -18.34 -21.13 -8.77
N GLN A 35 -18.08 -19.83 -8.66
CA GLN A 35 -17.85 -19.19 -7.36
C GLN A 35 -19.05 -19.38 -6.43
N ARG A 36 -20.28 -19.16 -6.92
CA ARG A 36 -21.51 -19.39 -6.13
C ARG A 36 -21.66 -20.86 -5.71
N ARG A 37 -21.42 -21.80 -6.64
CA ARG A 37 -21.51 -23.23 -6.36
C ARG A 37 -20.49 -23.68 -5.30
N LEU A 38 -19.25 -23.24 -5.42
CA LEU A 38 -18.17 -23.61 -4.49
C LEU A 38 -18.26 -22.82 -3.17
N GLY A 39 -18.68 -21.56 -3.22
CA GLY A 39 -18.88 -20.67 -2.07
C GLY A 39 -20.04 -21.10 -1.17
N GLY A 40 -21.01 -21.86 -1.70
CA GLY A 40 -22.14 -22.40 -0.95
C GLY A 40 -23.33 -21.44 -0.88
N THR A 41 -24.19 -21.63 0.13
CA THR A 41 -25.39 -20.80 0.32
C THR A 41 -25.01 -19.33 0.50
N PRO A 42 -25.54 -18.37 -0.29
CA PRO A 42 -25.21 -16.96 -0.17
C PRO A 42 -25.41 -16.45 1.25
N LEU A 43 -24.38 -15.83 1.82
CA LEU A 43 -24.47 -15.20 3.12
C LEU A 43 -25.13 -13.83 2.95
N VAL A 44 -26.29 -13.65 3.58
CA VAL A 44 -27.02 -12.38 3.61
C VAL A 44 -27.09 -11.90 5.05
N LEU A 45 -26.58 -10.70 5.31
CA LEU A 45 -26.63 -10.03 6.61
C LEU A 45 -27.15 -8.61 6.37
N ASP A 46 -28.17 -8.20 7.12
CA ASP A 46 -28.79 -6.87 7.03
C ASP A 46 -29.21 -6.48 5.60
N GLY A 47 -29.71 -7.45 4.83
CA GLY A 47 -30.12 -7.26 3.43
C GLY A 47 -28.97 -7.18 2.42
N GLN A 48 -27.71 -7.24 2.86
CA GLN A 48 -26.54 -7.23 1.99
C GLN A 48 -26.03 -8.66 1.74
N THR A 49 -25.80 -8.98 0.48
CA THR A 49 -25.25 -10.29 0.08
C THR A 49 -23.74 -10.21 -0.05
N LEU A 50 -23.02 -11.09 0.65
CA LEU A 50 -21.57 -11.19 0.50
C LEU A 50 -21.20 -11.57 -0.93
N ALA A 51 -20.23 -10.88 -1.50
CA ALA A 51 -19.74 -11.16 -2.86
C ALA A 51 -19.26 -12.61 -2.97
N ALA A 52 -19.59 -13.28 -4.08
CA ALA A 52 -19.41 -14.73 -4.22
C ALA A 52 -17.93 -15.16 -4.16
N ASP A 53 -17.04 -14.32 -4.68
CA ASP A 53 -15.59 -14.46 -4.61
C ASP A 53 -15.07 -14.35 -3.17
N LEU A 54 -15.53 -13.35 -2.42
CA LEU A 54 -15.19 -13.19 -1.00
C LEU A 54 -15.74 -14.34 -0.16
N GLN A 55 -16.97 -14.79 -0.42
CA GLN A 55 -17.55 -15.93 0.26
C GLN A 55 -16.76 -17.22 -0.01
N LEU A 56 -16.36 -17.43 -1.27
CA LEU A 56 -15.50 -18.55 -1.66
C LEU A 56 -14.15 -18.49 -0.93
N LEU A 57 -13.54 -17.30 -0.84
CA LEU A 57 -12.29 -17.08 -0.10
C LEU A 57 -12.44 -17.42 1.38
N LEU A 58 -13.45 -16.87 2.06
CA LEU A 58 -13.70 -17.13 3.48
C LEU A 58 -13.97 -18.62 3.74
N ARG A 59 -14.69 -19.30 2.85
CA ARG A 59 -14.92 -20.74 2.94
C ARG A 59 -13.62 -21.52 2.82
N ALA A 60 -12.75 -21.17 1.87
CA ALA A 60 -11.44 -21.81 1.72
C ALA A 60 -10.58 -21.60 2.97
N GLN A 61 -10.55 -20.38 3.54
CA GLN A 61 -9.83 -20.09 4.78
C GLN A 61 -10.31 -20.97 5.95
N ARG A 62 -11.63 -21.13 6.12
CA ARG A 62 -12.22 -22.05 7.11
C ARG A 62 -11.77 -23.50 6.93
N LEU A 63 -11.78 -24.00 5.70
CA LEU A 63 -11.34 -25.37 5.42
C LEU A 63 -9.85 -25.59 5.69
N THR A 64 -9.04 -24.54 5.58
CA THR A 64 -7.59 -24.59 5.87
C THR A 64 -7.25 -24.27 7.33
N GLY A 65 -8.24 -24.06 8.22
CA GLY A 65 -8.01 -23.71 9.62
C GLY A 65 -7.40 -22.31 9.82
N LYS A 66 -7.53 -21.43 8.83
CA LYS A 66 -7.11 -20.02 8.87
C LYS A 66 -8.24 -19.07 9.30
N ASP A 67 -9.28 -19.63 9.91
CA ASP A 67 -10.53 -18.94 10.30
C ASP A 67 -10.48 -18.22 11.64
N ARG A 68 -9.39 -18.40 12.40
CA ARG A 68 -9.20 -17.70 13.66
C ARG A 68 -8.32 -16.48 13.40
N LEU A 69 -8.85 -15.29 13.70
CA LEU A 69 -8.01 -14.16 14.09
C LEU A 69 -7.26 -14.62 15.34
N GLY A 70 -6.10 -15.26 15.14
CA GLY A 70 -5.21 -15.61 16.23
C GLY A 70 -4.69 -14.35 16.92
N ASN A 71 -3.94 -14.53 17.99
CA ASN A 71 -3.11 -13.45 18.53
C ASN A 71 -1.64 -13.74 18.19
N PRO A 72 -1.24 -13.60 16.91
CA PRO A 72 0.16 -13.81 16.54
C PRO A 72 1.02 -12.78 17.28
N SER A 73 2.28 -13.13 17.54
CA SER A 73 3.26 -12.11 17.90
C SER A 73 3.37 -11.06 16.78
N VAL A 74 3.80 -9.84 17.10
CA VAL A 74 3.96 -8.77 16.10
C VAL A 74 4.85 -9.23 14.93
N ALA A 75 5.95 -9.95 15.23
CA ALA A 75 6.83 -10.50 14.21
C ALA A 75 6.14 -11.52 13.28
N GLN A 76 5.31 -12.40 13.84
CA GLN A 76 4.53 -13.36 13.05
C GLN A 76 3.49 -12.65 12.18
N GLY A 77 2.76 -11.68 12.73
CA GLY A 77 1.78 -10.90 11.97
C GLY A 77 2.42 -10.13 10.81
N ARG A 78 3.60 -9.53 11.02
CA ARG A 78 4.40 -8.88 9.96
C ARG A 78 4.75 -9.87 8.85
N ALA A 79 5.26 -11.05 9.20
CA ALA A 79 5.64 -12.08 8.24
C ALA A 79 4.44 -12.64 7.46
N GLU A 80 3.31 -12.89 8.14
CA GLU A 80 2.07 -13.36 7.52
C GLU A 80 1.51 -12.32 6.55
N MET A 81 1.53 -11.04 6.92
CA MET A 81 1.06 -9.97 6.04
C MET A 81 1.93 -9.83 4.80
N ALA A 82 3.26 -9.88 4.95
CA ALA A 82 4.18 -9.88 3.82
C ALA A 82 3.94 -11.07 2.87
N ALA A 83 3.74 -12.27 3.42
CA ALA A 83 3.43 -13.46 2.63
C ALA A 83 2.09 -13.33 1.90
N ASN A 84 1.03 -12.87 2.57
CA ASN A 84 -0.28 -12.67 1.98
C ASN A 84 -0.25 -11.59 0.89
N ALA A 85 0.48 -10.49 1.11
CA ALA A 85 0.69 -9.44 0.12
C ALA A 85 1.40 -9.96 -1.13
N ALA A 86 2.44 -10.77 -0.96
CA ALA A 86 3.15 -11.37 -2.09
C ALA A 86 2.23 -12.31 -2.90
N ILE A 87 1.41 -13.12 -2.22
CA ILE A 87 0.45 -14.03 -2.85
C ILE A 87 -0.62 -13.24 -3.62
N ALA A 88 -1.28 -12.28 -2.96
CA ALA A 88 -2.40 -11.53 -3.53
C ALA A 88 -1.96 -10.53 -4.59
N GLY A 89 -0.90 -9.78 -4.30
CA GLY A 89 -0.36 -8.72 -5.14
C GLY A 89 0.28 -9.26 -6.41
N GLY A 90 1.11 -10.30 -6.30
CA GLY A 90 1.94 -10.82 -7.39
C GLY A 90 2.78 -9.74 -8.09
N ASN A 91 3.33 -10.04 -9.26
CA ASN A 91 4.15 -9.07 -10.00
C ASN A 91 3.26 -8.07 -10.76
N GLN A 92 3.22 -6.82 -10.29
CA GLN A 92 2.50 -5.73 -10.95
C GLN A 92 3.46 -4.93 -11.83
N PRO A 93 3.08 -4.58 -13.08
CA PRO A 93 3.92 -3.77 -13.94
C PRO A 93 4.12 -2.37 -13.34
N ILE A 94 5.30 -1.79 -13.57
CA ILE A 94 5.59 -0.41 -13.24
C ILE A 94 6.69 0.13 -14.17
N GLY A 95 6.64 1.41 -14.51
CA GLY A 95 7.70 2.07 -15.26
C GLY A 95 9.04 2.07 -14.51
N SER A 96 9.03 2.49 -13.24
CA SER A 96 10.17 2.28 -12.33
C SER A 96 9.74 2.33 -10.87
N ALA A 97 10.42 1.56 -10.01
CA ALA A 97 10.32 1.66 -8.56
C ALA A 97 11.73 1.86 -7.99
N ARG A 98 11.93 2.88 -7.15
CA ARG A 98 13.25 3.24 -6.61
C ARG A 98 13.17 3.55 -5.13
N ASP A 99 14.02 2.91 -4.34
CA ASP A 99 14.18 3.24 -2.93
C ASP A 99 14.80 4.62 -2.75
N ARG A 100 14.32 5.33 -1.74
CA ARG A 100 14.64 6.72 -1.39
C ARG A 100 14.69 6.88 0.11
N GLU A 101 15.25 8.00 0.53
CA GLU A 101 15.15 8.49 1.90
C GLU A 101 14.41 9.84 1.86
N VAL A 102 13.42 10.00 2.72
CA VAL A 102 12.53 11.18 2.81
C VAL A 102 12.40 11.53 4.27
N ALA A 103 12.84 12.73 4.67
CA ALA A 103 12.87 13.13 6.08
C ALA A 103 13.59 12.12 7.02
N GLY A 104 14.61 11.42 6.51
CA GLY A 104 15.31 10.36 7.27
C GLY A 104 14.58 9.02 7.34
N LEU A 105 13.42 8.88 6.68
CA LEU A 105 12.64 7.66 6.60
C LEU A 105 12.90 6.93 5.27
N PRO A 106 12.94 5.59 5.27
CA PRO A 106 12.90 4.84 4.02
C PRO A 106 11.61 5.15 3.26
N ALA A 107 11.73 5.23 1.94
CA ALA A 107 10.61 5.46 1.05
C ALA A 107 10.83 4.74 -0.28
N ARG A 108 9.76 4.53 -1.04
CA ARG A 108 9.86 4.03 -2.42
C ARG A 108 9.07 4.91 -3.37
N HIS A 109 9.76 5.40 -4.39
CA HIS A 109 9.19 6.23 -5.44
C HIS A 109 8.85 5.38 -6.67
N TYR A 110 7.57 5.32 -6.99
CA TYR A 110 7.01 4.62 -8.14
C TYR A 110 6.67 5.62 -9.24
N LEU A 111 7.21 5.37 -10.44
CA LEU A 111 6.93 6.14 -11.65
C LEU A 111 6.17 5.25 -12.64
N PRO A 112 5.00 5.70 -13.14
CA PRO A 112 4.24 4.95 -14.14
C PRO A 112 4.97 4.89 -15.50
N THR A 113 4.59 3.93 -16.33
CA THR A 113 5.19 3.68 -17.66
C THR A 113 4.84 4.76 -18.69
N GLY A 114 3.70 5.44 -18.52
CA GLY A 114 3.16 6.42 -19.46
C GLY A 114 3.92 7.75 -19.55
N PRO A 115 3.47 8.66 -20.45
CA PRO A 115 4.07 9.99 -20.59
C PRO A 115 4.04 10.71 -19.25
N ARG A 116 5.21 11.19 -18.82
CA ARG A 116 5.32 11.92 -17.57
C ARG A 116 4.58 13.26 -17.72
N PRO A 117 3.86 13.71 -16.68
CA PRO A 117 3.45 15.10 -16.59
C PRO A 117 4.67 16.00 -16.83
N SER A 118 4.50 17.09 -17.56
CA SER A 118 5.52 18.12 -17.66
C SER A 118 5.92 18.54 -16.25
N ALA A 119 7.23 18.51 -15.94
CA ALA A 119 7.70 19.00 -14.65
C ALA A 119 7.48 20.52 -14.56
N PRO A 120 7.03 21.05 -13.41
CA PRO A 120 6.68 20.32 -12.18
C PRO A 120 5.34 19.57 -12.26
N GLY A 121 5.31 18.32 -11.79
CA GLY A 121 4.15 17.40 -11.89
C GLY A 121 3.50 17.06 -10.54
N PRO A 122 2.39 16.30 -10.53
CA PRO A 122 1.75 15.85 -9.31
C PRO A 122 2.57 14.77 -8.58
N LEU A 123 2.34 14.62 -7.29
CA LEU A 123 2.88 13.54 -6.46
C LEU A 123 1.83 13.06 -5.47
N LEU A 124 1.70 11.74 -5.29
CA LEU A 124 0.90 11.15 -4.24
C LEU A 124 1.80 10.54 -3.17
N LEU A 125 1.75 11.07 -1.95
CA LEU A 125 2.36 10.41 -0.79
C LEU A 125 1.44 9.27 -0.35
N PHE A 126 2.00 8.08 -0.16
CA PHE A 126 1.24 6.90 0.26
C PHE A 126 1.72 6.37 1.61
N PHE A 127 0.78 6.11 2.51
CA PHE A 127 1.01 5.51 3.81
C PHE A 127 0.38 4.12 3.84
N HIS A 128 1.17 3.09 4.11
CA HIS A 128 0.69 1.71 4.12
C HIS A 128 -0.27 1.42 5.28
N GLY A 129 -1.19 0.49 5.09
CA GLY A 129 -1.99 -0.10 6.17
C GLY A 129 -1.19 -1.09 7.03
N GLY A 130 -1.88 -1.66 8.02
CA GLY A 130 -1.28 -2.65 8.94
C GLY A 130 -1.51 -2.38 10.43
N GLY A 131 -2.50 -1.55 10.79
CA GLY A 131 -2.90 -1.35 12.19
C GLY A 131 -1.80 -0.75 13.07
N PHE A 132 -0.88 0.02 12.49
CA PHE A 132 0.28 0.63 13.16
C PHE A 132 1.29 -0.38 13.76
N LEU A 133 1.14 -1.67 13.48
CA LEU A 133 2.01 -2.74 13.99
C LEU A 133 2.64 -3.55 12.85
N TYR A 134 1.94 -3.60 11.72
CA TYR A 134 2.30 -4.36 10.53
C TYR A 134 2.49 -3.41 9.34
N GLY A 135 3.03 -3.96 8.25
CA GLY A 135 3.22 -3.23 7.01
C GLY A 135 4.58 -2.58 6.89
N ASP A 136 4.93 -2.36 5.64
CA ASP A 136 6.18 -1.82 5.15
C ASP A 136 6.02 -1.57 3.63
N LEU A 137 7.11 -1.12 3.00
CA LEU A 137 7.15 -0.91 1.56
C LEU A 137 6.91 -2.19 0.74
N GLU A 138 7.31 -3.37 1.24
CA GLU A 138 7.21 -4.63 0.49
C GLU A 138 5.77 -5.16 0.45
N SER A 139 5.08 -5.12 1.59
CA SER A 139 3.66 -5.52 1.70
C SER A 139 2.72 -4.65 0.87
N HIS A 140 3.11 -3.41 0.56
CA HIS A 140 2.30 -2.47 -0.21
C HIS A 140 2.90 -2.10 -1.58
N ASP A 141 3.94 -2.82 -2.02
CA ASP A 141 4.58 -2.59 -3.32
C ASP A 141 3.59 -2.80 -4.48
N ALA A 142 2.87 -3.93 -4.51
CA ALA A 142 1.89 -4.21 -5.56
C ALA A 142 0.73 -3.18 -5.61
N PRO A 143 0.06 -2.82 -4.49
CA PRO A 143 -0.90 -1.72 -4.45
C PRO A 143 -0.35 -0.40 -4.98
N CYS A 144 0.86 0.01 -4.56
CA CYS A 144 1.47 1.26 -5.00
C CYS A 144 1.76 1.27 -6.51
N ARG A 145 2.22 0.15 -7.08
CA ARG A 145 2.42 0.01 -8.53
C ARG A 145 1.12 0.15 -9.30
N VAL A 146 0.07 -0.56 -8.85
CA VAL A 146 -1.27 -0.48 -9.47
C VAL A 146 -1.81 0.94 -9.39
N LEU A 147 -1.64 1.61 -8.25
CA LEU A 147 -2.09 2.97 -8.04
C LEU A 147 -1.36 3.95 -8.97
N ALA A 148 -0.03 3.86 -9.06
CA ALA A 148 0.77 4.69 -9.95
C ALA A 148 0.41 4.47 -11.43
N GLU A 149 0.37 3.22 -11.90
CA GLU A 149 0.05 2.90 -13.29
C GLU A 149 -1.38 3.30 -13.68
N ARG A 150 -2.37 3.06 -12.81
CA ARG A 150 -3.78 3.38 -13.12
C ARG A 150 -4.09 4.86 -13.04
N SER A 151 -3.44 5.60 -12.14
CA SER A 151 -3.65 7.04 -12.00
C SER A 151 -2.80 7.85 -12.97
N GLY A 152 -1.68 7.30 -13.45
CA GLY A 152 -0.66 8.06 -14.18
C GLY A 152 0.08 9.07 -13.28
N VAL A 153 -0.07 8.99 -11.96
CA VAL A 153 0.55 9.88 -10.98
C VAL A 153 1.71 9.16 -10.29
N PRO A 154 2.89 9.79 -10.16
CA PRO A 154 3.96 9.29 -9.31
C PRO A 154 3.50 9.05 -7.86
N VAL A 155 3.87 7.90 -7.29
CA VAL A 155 3.57 7.54 -5.90
C VAL A 155 4.86 7.49 -5.09
N LEU A 156 4.89 8.15 -3.94
CA LEU A 156 5.97 8.09 -2.97
C LEU A 156 5.45 7.44 -1.69
N ALA A 157 5.71 6.13 -1.54
CA ALA A 157 5.33 5.39 -0.34
C ALA A 157 6.35 5.64 0.78
N ILE A 158 5.86 5.92 1.99
CA ILE A 158 6.68 6.23 3.17
C ILE A 158 6.66 5.03 4.13
N ASP A 159 7.85 4.60 4.56
CA ASP A 159 8.06 3.55 5.57
C ASP A 159 8.14 4.20 6.96
N TYR A 160 6.97 4.55 7.50
CA TYR A 160 6.85 5.24 8.79
C TYR A 160 7.06 4.28 9.96
N ARG A 161 7.42 4.80 11.14
CA ARG A 161 7.64 3.96 12.32
C ARG A 161 6.35 3.29 12.78
N VAL A 162 6.41 1.97 12.94
CA VAL A 162 5.34 1.11 13.48
C VAL A 162 5.69 0.60 14.87
N GLY A 163 4.69 0.28 15.68
CA GLY A 163 4.86 -0.28 17.01
C GLY A 163 5.28 -1.76 17.00
N PRO A 164 5.88 -2.26 18.09
CA PRO A 164 6.09 -1.58 19.37
C PRO A 164 7.26 -0.59 19.40
N GLU A 165 8.10 -0.53 18.37
CA GLU A 165 9.29 0.33 18.30
C GLU A 165 8.92 1.81 18.13
N GLY A 166 7.93 2.09 17.29
CA GLY A 166 7.29 3.40 17.11
C GLY A 166 5.94 3.45 17.81
N VAL A 167 5.91 3.93 19.05
CA VAL A 167 4.66 4.16 19.78
C VAL A 167 3.98 5.45 19.32
N PHE A 168 2.66 5.54 19.49
CA PHE A 168 1.94 6.79 19.25
C PHE A 168 2.62 7.98 19.96
N PRO A 169 2.82 9.14 19.28
CA PRO A 169 2.33 9.52 17.96
C PRO A 169 3.31 9.32 16.79
N ALA A 170 4.36 8.50 16.93
CA ALA A 170 5.49 8.43 15.98
C ALA A 170 5.11 8.31 14.50
N ALA A 171 4.13 7.46 14.15
CA ALA A 171 3.67 7.28 12.76
C ALA A 171 3.08 8.58 12.16
N PHE A 172 2.39 9.38 12.97
CA PHE A 172 1.79 10.64 12.56
C PHE A 172 2.86 11.72 12.40
N ASP A 173 3.79 11.81 13.35
CA ASP A 173 4.93 12.74 13.29
C ASP A 173 5.79 12.48 12.04
N ASP A 174 6.03 11.21 11.72
CA ASP A 174 6.77 10.76 10.54
C ASP A 174 6.06 11.18 9.25
N ALA A 175 4.75 10.97 9.18
CA ALA A 175 3.95 11.29 8.01
C ALA A 175 3.84 12.80 7.75
N GLU A 176 3.67 13.60 8.80
CA GLU A 176 3.73 15.07 8.71
C GLU A 176 5.12 15.54 8.28
N SER A 177 6.18 14.98 8.86
CA SER A 177 7.56 15.31 8.50
C SER A 177 7.86 14.98 7.05
N ALA A 178 7.37 13.84 6.55
CA ALA A 178 7.51 13.46 5.15
C ALA A 178 6.78 14.45 4.21
N LEU A 179 5.57 14.89 4.56
CA LEU A 179 4.85 15.90 3.76
C LEU A 179 5.61 17.23 3.72
N ARG A 180 6.03 17.76 4.88
CA ARG A 180 6.81 19.01 4.96
C ARG A 180 8.09 18.90 4.14
N TRP A 181 8.81 17.79 4.26
CA TRP A 181 10.03 17.54 3.49
C TRP A 181 9.77 17.56 1.98
N VAL A 182 8.68 16.94 1.51
CA VAL A 182 8.33 16.96 0.09
C VAL A 182 8.05 18.38 -0.39
N HIS A 183 7.34 19.20 0.38
CA HIS A 183 7.12 20.61 0.05
C HIS A 183 8.43 21.39 -0.04
N GLU A 184 9.31 21.24 0.95
CA GLU A 184 10.62 21.91 0.98
C GLU A 184 11.54 21.50 -0.19
N HIS A 185 11.34 20.29 -0.73
CA HIS A 185 12.19 19.71 -1.77
C HIS A 185 11.47 19.56 -3.12
N ALA A 186 10.29 20.18 -3.29
CA ALA A 186 9.43 20.01 -4.45
C ALA A 186 10.14 20.31 -5.78
N ASP A 187 10.92 21.38 -5.85
CA ASP A 187 11.71 21.74 -7.04
C ASP A 187 12.71 20.63 -7.43
N ARG A 188 13.39 20.04 -6.44
CA ARG A 188 14.37 18.96 -6.66
C ARG A 188 13.69 17.65 -7.07
N LEU A 189 12.46 17.45 -6.61
CA LEU A 189 11.59 16.34 -6.98
C LEU A 189 10.95 16.53 -8.36
N GLY A 190 10.93 17.77 -8.89
CA GLY A 190 10.14 18.11 -10.08
C GLY A 190 8.64 18.01 -9.81
N VAL A 191 8.21 18.34 -8.59
CA VAL A 191 6.84 18.26 -8.11
C VAL A 191 6.27 19.65 -7.96
N ASP A 192 5.02 19.84 -8.35
CA ASP A 192 4.28 21.07 -8.12
C ASP A 192 3.69 21.01 -6.69
N PRO A 193 4.09 21.91 -5.77
CA PRO A 193 3.57 21.94 -4.41
C PRO A 193 2.05 22.06 -4.33
N GLN A 194 1.40 22.62 -5.36
CA GLN A 194 -0.05 22.77 -5.43
C GLN A 194 -0.76 21.50 -5.91
N ARG A 195 -0.01 20.42 -6.22
CA ARG A 195 -0.52 19.17 -6.77
C ARG A 195 0.00 17.94 -6.01
N ILE A 196 0.29 18.13 -4.73
CA ILE A 196 0.59 17.04 -3.80
C ILE A 196 -0.71 16.49 -3.23
N GLY A 197 -0.86 15.17 -3.21
CA GLY A 197 -1.92 14.48 -2.51
C GLY A 197 -1.37 13.48 -1.50
N VAL A 198 -2.22 13.05 -0.56
CA VAL A 198 -1.93 11.95 0.36
C VAL A 198 -2.95 10.84 0.20
N ALA A 199 -2.54 9.60 0.40
CA ALA A 199 -3.44 8.45 0.44
C ALA A 199 -2.91 7.34 1.35
N GLY A 200 -3.81 6.43 1.74
CA GLY A 200 -3.43 5.20 2.40
C GLY A 200 -4.62 4.28 2.64
N ASP A 201 -4.37 3.04 3.03
CA ASP A 201 -5.41 2.07 3.38
C ASP A 201 -5.43 1.78 4.88
N SER A 202 -6.63 1.54 5.44
CA SER A 202 -6.79 1.20 6.87
C SER A 202 -6.09 2.24 7.79
N ALA A 203 -5.11 1.81 8.59
CA ALA A 203 -4.28 2.69 9.41
C ALA A 203 -3.54 3.78 8.59
N GLY A 204 -3.09 3.45 7.37
CA GLY A 204 -2.49 4.40 6.44
C GLY A 204 -3.49 5.45 5.96
N GLY A 205 -4.76 5.07 5.75
CA GLY A 205 -5.84 6.01 5.43
C GLY A 205 -6.16 6.93 6.61
N ASN A 206 -6.08 6.42 7.84
CA ASN A 206 -6.18 7.23 9.05
C ASN A 206 -5.04 8.25 9.13
N ILE A 207 -3.80 7.85 8.83
CA ILE A 207 -2.64 8.75 8.74
C ILE A 207 -2.86 9.81 7.65
N ALA A 208 -3.30 9.42 6.45
CA ALA A 208 -3.56 10.35 5.35
C ALA A 208 -4.60 11.41 5.73
N ALA A 209 -5.70 11.01 6.38
CA ALA A 209 -6.71 11.93 6.89
C ALA A 209 -6.15 12.88 7.97
N TRP A 210 -5.31 12.37 8.87
CA TRP A 210 -4.65 13.20 9.88
C TRP A 210 -3.71 14.24 9.25
N VAL A 211 -2.86 13.81 8.33
CA VAL A 211 -1.91 14.69 7.62
C VAL A 211 -2.66 15.78 6.85
N ALA A 212 -3.81 15.48 6.25
CA ALA A 212 -4.63 16.49 5.58
C ALA A 212 -5.14 17.56 6.55
N LEU A 213 -5.57 17.17 7.76
CA LEU A 213 -5.96 18.11 8.82
C LEU A 213 -4.78 18.93 9.32
N ALA A 214 -3.62 18.32 9.51
CA ALA A 214 -2.39 19.00 9.93
C ALA A 214 -1.94 20.03 8.89
N ALA A 215 -1.88 19.64 7.61
CA ALA A 215 -1.54 20.52 6.51
C ALA A 215 -2.47 21.74 6.42
N ALA A 216 -3.78 21.53 6.55
CA ALA A 216 -4.76 22.61 6.55
C ALA A 216 -4.56 23.60 7.72
N ARG A 217 -4.20 23.11 8.92
CA ARG A 217 -3.91 23.97 10.08
C ARG A 217 -2.64 24.80 9.90
N GLU A 218 -1.64 24.23 9.23
CA GLU A 218 -0.36 24.89 8.95
C GLU A 218 -0.40 25.81 7.72
N GLY A 219 -1.47 25.75 6.92
CA GLY A 219 -1.54 26.45 5.65
C GLY A 219 -0.64 25.82 4.57
N LEU A 220 -0.27 24.54 4.73
CA LEU A 220 0.53 23.80 3.76
C LEU A 220 -0.38 23.30 2.62
N PRO A 221 -0.10 23.61 1.34
CA PRO A 221 -0.97 23.22 0.23
C PRO A 221 -1.12 21.70 0.10
N LEU A 222 -2.35 21.20 0.03
CA LEU A 222 -2.61 19.79 -0.23
C LEU A 222 -3.84 19.66 -1.14
N ALA A 223 -3.64 19.08 -2.32
CA ALA A 223 -4.64 19.08 -3.38
C ALA A 223 -5.66 17.94 -3.25
N PHE A 224 -5.32 16.87 -2.54
CA PHE A 224 -6.08 15.64 -2.52
C PHE A 224 -5.82 14.78 -1.28
N GLN A 225 -6.86 14.08 -0.79
CA GLN A 225 -6.77 13.03 0.22
C GLN A 225 -7.69 11.87 -0.20
N ALA A 226 -7.19 10.63 -0.13
CA ALA A 226 -7.97 9.39 -0.33
C ALA A 226 -7.63 8.31 0.69
#